data_AF-A0A346Y6G4-F1
#
_entry.id   AF-A0A346Y6G4-F1
#
_cell.length_a   1.000
_cell.length_b   1.000
_cell.length_c   1.000
_cell.angle_alpha   90.00
_cell.angle_beta   90.00
_cell.angle_gamma   90.00
#
_symmetry.space_group_name_H-M   'P 1'
#
loop_
_entity.id
_entity.type
_entity.pdbx_description
1 polymer ?
#
loop_
_entity_poly.entity_id
_entity_poly.type
_entity_poly.pdbx_seq_one_letter_code
_entity_poly.pdbx_strand_id
1 'polypeptide(L)'
;MAALPAPTVAATHLAGIPSVLSPEEFTDRFVPSEYGPTWASAADIAVRPAHWARGDGQTWEEFVDSVARDGIRQPVQVHDGVWCTDGHHRVVAAMATGTPIPWEPADNPDYDGQIPEGVEDYHRFAVEDGDTDLIDDAAPWDDDWWADVAERRDRNLGVLAYDCRDGTVHITPGVLDEQARAAFLLGGCGALAAAMHRAHGWPVVGLWATDDEPFHVGVLAPDGLVVDIDGAHTPQEWAMAYGAPDDCEYEPLTVEETARVVNDVRRPDEQPFGIPGAEGVAASFVEPVTGLWRAGIRGWVADSHT
;
A
#
# COMPACT_ATOMS: atom_id res chain seq x y z
N MET A 1 -5.53 -7.13 -44.45
CA MET A 1 -6.33 -6.67 -43.30
C MET A 1 -6.31 -5.16 -43.33
N ALA A 2 -7.47 -4.51 -43.49
CA ALA A 2 -7.56 -3.06 -43.44
C ALA A 2 -7.67 -2.63 -41.98
N ALA A 3 -6.87 -1.63 -41.56
CA ALA A 3 -6.98 -1.02 -40.24
C ALA A 3 -8.38 -0.39 -40.09
N LEU A 4 -9.06 -0.66 -38.97
CA LEU A 4 -10.30 0.01 -38.64
C LEU A 4 -10.01 1.50 -38.38
N PRO A 5 -10.84 2.43 -38.88
CA PRO A 5 -10.67 3.85 -38.60
C PRO A 5 -10.84 4.09 -37.09
N ALA A 6 -10.00 4.98 -36.54
CA ALA A 6 -10.14 5.43 -35.16
C ALA A 6 -11.56 5.98 -34.92
N PRO A 7 -12.22 5.61 -33.82
CA PRO A 7 -13.56 6.11 -33.51
C PRO A 7 -13.52 7.63 -33.41
N THR A 8 -14.29 8.29 -34.28
CA THR A 8 -14.50 9.73 -34.19
C THR A 8 -15.55 9.97 -33.11
N VAL A 9 -15.10 10.14 -31.87
CA VAL A 9 -16.00 10.53 -30.77
C VAL A 9 -16.57 11.91 -31.11
N ALA A 10 -17.89 11.97 -31.25
CA ALA A 10 -18.59 13.21 -31.52
C ALA A 10 -18.44 14.15 -30.31
N ALA A 11 -17.55 15.14 -30.42
CA ALA A 11 -17.26 16.16 -29.40
C ALA A 11 -18.41 17.18 -29.19
N THR A 12 -19.67 16.75 -29.25
CA THR A 12 -20.84 17.65 -29.30
C THR A 12 -21.54 17.88 -27.96
N HIS A 13 -21.00 17.38 -26.84
CA HIS A 13 -21.58 17.62 -25.51
C HIS A 13 -20.70 18.44 -24.54
N LEU A 14 -19.56 19.00 -24.97
CA LEU A 14 -18.59 19.69 -24.10
C LEU A 14 -18.79 21.22 -23.97
N ALA A 15 -20.00 21.76 -24.16
CA ALA A 15 -20.24 23.19 -23.93
C ALA A 15 -20.31 23.47 -22.42
N GLY A 16 -19.17 23.86 -21.83
CA GLY A 16 -19.00 24.14 -20.39
C GLY A 16 -18.36 23.00 -19.60
N ILE A 17 -17.75 22.02 -20.26
CA ILE A 17 -17.15 20.85 -19.60
C ILE A 17 -15.69 21.16 -19.18
N PRO A 18 -15.21 20.57 -18.06
CA PRO A 18 -13.95 20.92 -17.41
C PRO A 18 -12.73 20.72 -18.30
N SER A 19 -11.57 21.17 -17.83
CA SER A 19 -10.30 20.95 -18.51
C SER A 19 -10.15 19.46 -18.85
N VAL A 20 -9.84 19.15 -20.11
CA VAL A 20 -9.66 17.77 -20.59
C VAL A 20 -8.19 17.59 -20.89
N LEU A 21 -7.59 16.52 -20.37
CA LEU A 21 -6.20 16.13 -20.63
C LEU A 21 -6.17 14.77 -21.31
N SER A 22 -5.15 14.51 -22.12
CA SER A 22 -4.80 13.12 -22.46
C SER A 22 -4.40 12.34 -21.19
N PRO A 23 -4.42 11.00 -21.21
CA PRO A 23 -3.93 10.21 -20.08
C PRO A 23 -2.51 10.58 -19.64
N GLU A 24 -1.59 10.76 -20.59
CA GLU A 24 -0.19 11.15 -20.34
C GLU A 24 -0.10 12.54 -19.67
N GLU A 25 -0.79 13.54 -20.23
CA GLU A 25 -0.82 14.88 -19.64
C GLU A 25 -1.47 14.92 -18.25
N PHE A 26 -2.44 14.04 -17.99
CA PHE A 26 -3.08 13.94 -16.68
C PHE A 26 -2.11 13.37 -15.64
N THR A 27 -1.41 12.27 -15.96
CA THR A 27 -0.48 11.60 -15.04
C THR A 27 0.80 12.38 -14.81
N ASP A 28 1.23 13.17 -15.79
CA ASP A 28 2.36 14.10 -15.63
C ASP A 28 2.02 15.26 -14.69
N ARG A 29 0.73 15.63 -14.63
CA ARG A 29 0.28 16.83 -13.93
C ARG A 29 -0.25 16.54 -12.52
N PHE A 30 -0.88 15.40 -12.30
CA PHE A 30 -1.57 15.10 -11.05
C PHE A 30 -1.03 13.84 -10.38
N VAL A 31 -0.77 13.96 -9.08
CA VAL A 31 -0.39 12.87 -8.19
C VAL A 31 -1.67 12.23 -7.64
N PRO A 32 -1.80 10.90 -7.63
CA PRO A 32 -2.96 10.23 -7.04
C PRO A 32 -2.84 10.24 -5.52
N SER A 33 -3.95 10.49 -4.82
CA SER A 33 -3.95 10.44 -3.34
C SER A 33 -4.02 9.00 -2.79
N GLU A 34 -4.59 8.06 -3.54
CA GLU A 34 -4.88 6.70 -3.07
C GLU A 34 -3.85 5.64 -3.49
N TYR A 35 -2.98 5.96 -4.46
CA TYR A 35 -1.97 5.07 -5.00
C TYR A 35 -0.65 5.80 -4.84
N GLY A 36 0.32 5.17 -4.15
CA GLY A 36 1.61 5.79 -3.84
C GLY A 36 2.36 6.35 -5.06
N PRO A 37 3.54 6.97 -4.87
CA PRO A 37 4.23 7.79 -5.87
C PRO A 37 4.64 7.08 -7.18
N THR A 38 4.39 5.79 -7.34
CA THR A 38 4.72 5.02 -8.54
C THR A 38 3.46 4.48 -9.23
N TRP A 39 3.01 5.21 -10.26
CA TRP A 39 2.18 4.64 -11.33
C TRP A 39 3.06 3.78 -12.22
N ALA A 40 3.41 2.58 -11.77
CA ALA A 40 4.31 1.73 -12.54
C ALA A 40 3.64 1.21 -13.82
N SER A 41 2.31 1.00 -13.83
CA SER A 41 1.53 0.74 -15.04
C SER A 41 0.01 0.74 -14.79
N ALA A 42 -0.79 0.89 -15.86
CA ALA A 42 -2.23 0.63 -15.82
C ALA A 42 -2.59 -0.83 -15.46
N ALA A 43 -1.62 -1.76 -15.55
CA ALA A 43 -1.81 -3.15 -15.17
C ALA A 43 -1.84 -3.34 -13.64
N ASP A 44 -1.10 -2.53 -12.89
CA ASP A 44 -1.00 -2.66 -11.42
C ASP A 44 -2.29 -2.26 -10.69
N ILE A 45 -3.12 -1.42 -11.32
CA ILE A 45 -4.35 -0.89 -10.72
C ILE A 45 -5.58 -1.78 -11.05
N ALA A 46 -5.50 -2.61 -12.08
CA ALA A 46 -6.55 -3.56 -12.46
C ALA A 46 -6.73 -4.73 -11.47
N VAL A 47 -5.99 -4.78 -10.35
CA VAL A 47 -5.85 -5.95 -9.45
C VAL A 47 -6.46 -5.76 -8.04
N ARG A 48 -7.22 -4.69 -7.78
CA ARG A 48 -7.99 -4.45 -6.51
C ARG A 48 -9.53 -4.67 -6.55
N PRO A 49 -10.07 -5.91 -6.76
CA PRO A 49 -11.50 -6.27 -6.76
C PRO A 49 -12.40 -5.58 -5.73
N ALA A 50 -11.87 -5.41 -4.53
CA ALA A 50 -12.68 -5.05 -3.38
C ALA A 50 -13.24 -3.62 -3.40
N HIS A 51 -12.62 -2.67 -4.13
CA HIS A 51 -13.08 -1.27 -4.14
C HIS A 51 -14.04 -0.94 -5.30
N TRP A 52 -14.30 -1.89 -6.21
CA TRP A 52 -15.01 -1.62 -7.46
C TRP A 52 -16.48 -2.02 -7.48
N ALA A 53 -17.00 -2.59 -6.40
CA ALA A 53 -18.42 -2.87 -6.31
C ALA A 53 -19.21 -1.55 -6.15
N ARG A 54 -19.26 -0.74 -7.22
CA ARG A 54 -20.44 0.09 -7.48
C ARG A 54 -21.61 -0.89 -7.45
N GLY A 55 -22.67 -0.54 -6.72
CA GLY A 55 -23.82 -1.41 -6.48
C GLY A 55 -24.61 -1.83 -7.73
N ASP A 56 -24.09 -1.60 -8.94
CA ASP A 56 -24.69 -1.95 -10.22
C ASP A 56 -24.20 -3.31 -10.79
N GLY A 57 -23.15 -3.91 -10.21
CA GLY A 57 -22.69 -5.25 -10.57
C GLY A 57 -21.90 -5.33 -11.88
N GLN A 58 -21.37 -4.20 -12.38
CA GLN A 58 -20.53 -4.15 -13.57
C GLN A 58 -19.14 -4.77 -13.31
N THR A 59 -18.59 -5.53 -14.27
CA THR A 59 -17.19 -6.00 -14.19
C THR A 59 -16.19 -4.91 -14.59
N TRP A 60 -14.91 -5.09 -14.24
CA TRP A 60 -13.85 -4.16 -14.66
C TRP A 60 -13.74 -4.04 -16.18
N GLU A 61 -13.82 -5.16 -16.91
CA GLU A 61 -13.77 -5.19 -18.37
C GLU A 61 -14.94 -4.43 -18.97
N GLU A 62 -16.16 -4.64 -18.45
CA GLU A 62 -17.34 -3.90 -18.88
C GLU A 62 -17.21 -2.39 -18.62
N PHE A 63 -16.55 -2.02 -17.52
CA PHE A 63 -16.27 -0.62 -17.19
C PHE A 63 -15.26 0.00 -18.16
N VAL A 64 -14.13 -0.67 -18.41
CA VAL A 64 -13.10 -0.24 -19.37
C VAL A 64 -13.70 -0.12 -20.77
N ASP A 65 -14.50 -1.10 -21.20
CA ASP A 65 -15.22 -1.05 -22.49
C ASP A 65 -16.18 0.14 -22.54
N SER A 66 -16.85 0.46 -21.43
CA SER A 66 -17.72 1.63 -21.37
C SER A 66 -16.93 2.93 -21.51
N VAL A 67 -15.75 3.04 -20.90
CA VAL A 67 -14.88 4.23 -21.04
C VAL A 67 -14.36 4.35 -22.47
N ALA A 68 -13.93 3.26 -23.09
CA ALA A 68 -13.49 3.24 -24.49
C ALA A 68 -14.61 3.68 -25.46
N ARG A 69 -15.84 3.21 -25.22
CA ARG A 69 -16.98 3.46 -26.10
C ARG A 69 -17.59 4.83 -25.87
N ASP A 70 -17.79 5.22 -24.62
CA ASP A 70 -18.63 6.33 -24.21
C ASP A 70 -17.83 7.54 -23.69
N GLY A 71 -16.52 7.39 -23.50
CA GLY A 71 -15.69 8.34 -22.79
C GLY A 71 -15.97 8.35 -21.28
N ILE A 72 -15.18 9.14 -20.55
CA ILE A 72 -15.45 9.44 -19.15
C ILE A 72 -16.61 10.46 -19.08
N ARG A 73 -17.76 10.04 -18.54
CA ARG A 73 -18.97 10.88 -18.45
C ARG A 73 -19.01 11.81 -17.25
N GLN A 74 -18.30 11.46 -16.19
CA GLN A 74 -18.20 12.26 -14.96
C GLN A 74 -16.73 12.66 -14.78
N PRO A 75 -16.40 13.95 -14.61
CA PRO A 75 -15.03 14.41 -14.40
C PRO A 75 -14.36 13.77 -13.18
N VAL A 76 -13.05 13.61 -13.26
CA VAL A 76 -12.18 13.26 -12.12
C VAL A 76 -12.00 14.51 -11.26
N GLN A 77 -11.97 14.37 -9.94
CA GLN A 77 -11.80 15.51 -9.04
C GLN A 77 -10.34 15.70 -8.66
N VAL A 78 -9.87 16.93 -8.76
CA VAL A 78 -8.49 17.31 -8.46
C VAL A 78 -8.45 18.38 -7.38
N HIS A 79 -7.78 18.10 -6.27
CA HIS A 79 -7.52 19.05 -5.20
C HIS A 79 -6.22 19.82 -5.46
N ASP A 80 -6.27 21.13 -5.24
CA ASP A 80 -5.16 22.09 -5.42
C ASP A 80 -4.43 22.04 -6.77
N GLY A 81 -5.06 21.46 -7.79
CA GLY A 81 -4.44 21.27 -9.10
C GLY A 81 -3.23 20.34 -9.08
N VAL A 82 -3.07 19.54 -8.02
CA VAL A 82 -1.96 18.59 -7.84
C VAL A 82 -2.48 17.19 -7.57
N TRP A 83 -3.55 17.03 -6.77
CA TRP A 83 -3.94 15.71 -6.29
C TRP A 83 -5.22 15.22 -6.92
N CYS A 84 -5.22 14.08 -7.60
CA CYS A 84 -6.47 13.39 -7.94
C CYS A 84 -7.05 12.81 -6.65
N THR A 85 -8.25 13.26 -6.25
CA THR A 85 -8.90 12.82 -4.99
C THR A 85 -10.09 11.90 -5.23
N ASP A 86 -10.76 11.98 -6.38
CA ASP A 86 -11.83 11.06 -6.78
C ASP A 86 -11.74 10.72 -8.27
N GLY A 87 -12.05 9.47 -8.61
CA GLY A 87 -12.10 9.00 -9.99
C GLY A 87 -10.85 8.27 -10.48
N HIS A 88 -10.02 7.77 -9.57
CA HIS A 88 -8.81 7.00 -9.91
C HIS A 88 -9.06 5.87 -10.93
N HIS A 89 -10.13 5.09 -10.74
CA HIS A 89 -10.53 4.03 -11.68
C HIS A 89 -10.85 4.55 -13.08
N ARG A 90 -11.44 5.74 -13.20
CA ARG A 90 -11.69 6.40 -14.49
C ARG A 90 -10.37 6.77 -15.16
N VAL A 91 -9.41 7.32 -14.41
CA VAL A 91 -8.08 7.65 -14.94
C VAL A 91 -7.40 6.39 -15.48
N VAL A 92 -7.44 5.29 -14.74
CA VAL A 92 -6.84 4.01 -15.15
C VAL A 92 -7.50 3.44 -16.40
N ALA A 93 -8.84 3.42 -16.45
CA ALA A 93 -9.57 3.00 -17.64
C ALA A 93 -9.27 3.92 -18.84
N ALA A 94 -9.10 5.22 -18.62
CA ALA A 94 -8.67 6.16 -19.65
C ALA A 94 -7.25 5.86 -20.16
N MET A 95 -6.30 5.52 -19.28
CA MET A 95 -4.96 5.09 -19.69
C MET A 95 -5.02 3.82 -20.56
N ALA A 96 -5.81 2.82 -20.13
CA ALA A 96 -5.94 1.56 -20.86
C ALA A 96 -6.56 1.73 -22.26
N THR A 97 -7.37 2.78 -22.45
CA THR A 97 -8.15 3.00 -23.68
C THR A 97 -7.66 4.18 -24.52
N GLY A 98 -6.71 4.97 -24.02
CA GLY A 98 -6.31 6.24 -24.61
C GLY A 98 -7.39 7.33 -24.55
N THR A 99 -8.42 7.16 -23.71
CA THR A 99 -9.56 8.07 -23.62
C THR A 99 -9.15 9.34 -22.87
N PRO A 100 -9.45 10.55 -23.38
CA PRO A 100 -9.19 11.79 -22.66
C PRO A 100 -9.92 11.88 -21.32
N ILE A 101 -9.28 12.49 -20.33
CA ILE A 101 -9.75 12.61 -18.96
C ILE A 101 -10.29 14.02 -18.70
N PRO A 102 -11.62 14.20 -18.60
CA PRO A 102 -12.18 15.42 -18.06
C PRO A 102 -11.91 15.49 -16.56
N TRP A 103 -11.49 16.66 -16.06
CA TRP A 103 -11.21 16.86 -14.64
C TRP A 103 -11.66 18.22 -14.15
N GLU A 104 -12.15 18.28 -12.92
CA GLU A 104 -12.59 19.52 -12.27
C GLU A 104 -11.89 19.71 -10.92
N PRO A 105 -11.70 20.97 -10.47
CA PRO A 105 -11.28 21.23 -9.10
C PRO A 105 -12.25 20.57 -8.11
N ALA A 106 -11.72 19.94 -7.07
CA ALA A 106 -12.54 19.42 -5.99
C ALA A 106 -13.15 20.59 -5.19
N ASP A 107 -14.42 20.93 -5.44
CA ASP A 107 -15.22 21.88 -4.66
C ASP A 107 -15.70 21.23 -3.35
N ASN A 108 -14.82 20.56 -2.60
CA ASN A 108 -15.16 20.01 -1.30
C ASN A 108 -14.67 20.96 -0.19
N PRO A 109 -15.53 21.86 0.33
CA PRO A 109 -15.15 22.72 1.46
C PRO A 109 -14.94 21.95 2.76
N ASP A 110 -15.39 20.69 2.84
CA ASP A 110 -15.20 19.80 3.99
C ASP A 110 -13.90 18.97 3.87
N TYR A 111 -13.20 19.06 2.73
CA TYR A 111 -11.82 18.60 2.61
C TYR A 111 -10.92 19.73 3.09
N ASP A 112 -10.68 19.79 4.41
CA ASP A 112 -9.97 20.88 5.10
C ASP A 112 -8.47 20.93 4.82
N GLY A 113 -7.97 20.14 3.87
CA GLY A 113 -6.55 20.08 3.55
C GLY A 113 -5.73 19.42 4.66
N GLN A 114 -6.33 18.63 5.57
CA GLN A 114 -5.58 17.63 6.32
C GLN A 114 -5.11 16.55 5.35
N ILE A 115 -4.09 16.89 4.59
CA ILE A 115 -3.04 15.97 4.20
C ILE A 115 -2.75 15.15 5.46
N PRO A 116 -2.82 13.81 5.42
CA PRO A 116 -2.41 13.01 6.56
C PRO A 116 -1.05 13.53 7.04
N GLU A 117 -0.94 13.94 8.31
CA GLU A 117 0.34 14.28 8.93
C GLU A 117 1.38 13.25 8.46
N GLY A 118 2.40 13.71 7.71
CA GLY A 118 3.45 12.86 7.14
C GLY A 118 3.71 12.94 5.63
N VAL A 119 2.88 13.63 4.82
CA VAL A 119 3.18 13.78 3.36
C VAL A 119 3.99 15.05 3.03
N GLU A 120 3.98 16.08 3.89
CA GLU A 120 4.72 17.33 3.67
C GLU A 120 6.19 17.29 4.17
N ASP A 121 6.56 16.28 4.97
CA ASP A 121 7.80 16.27 5.77
C ASP A 121 9.03 15.59 5.14
N TYR A 122 9.03 15.36 3.81
CA TYR A 122 10.21 14.79 3.14
C TYR A 122 11.44 15.74 3.09
N HIS A 123 11.29 17.00 3.52
CA HIS A 123 12.41 17.94 3.69
C HIS A 123 12.13 18.95 4.82
N ARG A 124 12.50 18.63 6.08
CA ARG A 124 13.11 19.53 7.13
C ARG A 124 12.66 19.20 8.56
N PHE A 125 13.63 19.08 9.46
CA PHE A 125 13.54 18.65 10.88
C PHE A 125 12.80 19.59 11.88
N ALA A 126 12.23 18.93 12.92
CA ALA A 126 12.28 19.18 14.39
C ALA A 126 11.21 20.05 15.14
N VAL A 127 10.47 19.33 16.04
CA VAL A 127 10.11 19.61 17.46
C VAL A 127 9.08 20.70 17.84
N GLU A 128 8.21 20.33 18.82
CA GLU A 128 7.21 21.10 19.63
C GLU A 128 5.86 21.38 18.94
N ASP A 129 4.67 21.14 19.51
CA ASP A 129 4.19 21.29 20.89
C ASP A 129 3.00 20.35 21.16
N GLY A 130 2.76 20.04 22.44
CA GLY A 130 1.63 19.20 22.88
C GLY A 130 0.31 19.95 23.00
N ASP A 131 -0.77 19.32 22.52
CA ASP A 131 -2.15 19.63 22.90
C ASP A 131 -3.01 18.35 22.75
N THR A 132 -3.37 17.73 23.88
CA THR A 132 -4.24 16.54 23.93
C THR A 132 -5.50 16.93 24.69
N ASP A 133 -6.44 17.54 23.99
CA ASP A 133 -7.83 17.64 24.41
C ASP A 133 -8.63 17.77 23.13
N LEU A 134 -9.15 16.65 22.60
CA LEU A 134 -10.38 16.54 21.81
C LEU A 134 -10.56 15.08 21.37
N ILE A 135 -11.79 14.57 21.50
CA ILE A 135 -12.30 13.23 21.12
C ILE A 135 -12.28 12.19 22.25
N ASP A 136 -13.26 12.34 23.14
CA ASP A 136 -13.72 11.31 24.09
C ASP A 136 -15.15 10.93 23.64
N ASP A 137 -15.26 10.15 22.56
CA ASP A 137 -16.53 9.54 22.09
C ASP A 137 -16.24 8.45 21.04
N ALA A 138 -15.59 7.35 21.46
CA ALA A 138 -15.62 6.08 20.74
C ALA A 138 -16.36 5.03 21.57
N ALA A 139 -17.38 4.41 20.97
CA ALA A 139 -18.27 3.45 21.61
C ALA A 139 -17.51 2.22 22.16
N PRO A 140 -18.00 1.58 23.24
CA PRO A 140 -17.30 0.45 23.86
C PRO A 140 -17.36 -0.81 22.99
N TRP A 141 -16.19 -1.38 22.74
CA TRP A 141 -15.94 -2.72 22.21
C TRP A 141 -16.75 -3.76 22.97
N ASP A 142 -17.76 -4.37 22.34
CA ASP A 142 -18.61 -5.38 22.96
C ASP A 142 -18.16 -6.81 22.67
N ASP A 143 -18.74 -7.76 23.43
CA ASP A 143 -18.41 -9.19 23.36
C ASP A 143 -18.72 -9.82 21.99
N ASP A 144 -19.55 -9.17 21.15
CA ASP A 144 -19.92 -9.66 19.83
C ASP A 144 -18.78 -9.45 18.81
N TRP A 145 -17.96 -8.39 18.99
CA TRP A 145 -16.75 -8.18 18.17
C TRP A 145 -15.71 -9.28 18.40
N TRP A 146 -15.47 -9.66 19.66
CA TRP A 146 -14.54 -10.75 19.99
C TRP A 146 -15.03 -12.13 19.54
N ALA A 147 -16.35 -12.34 19.49
CA ALA A 147 -16.93 -13.56 18.95
C ALA A 147 -16.73 -13.68 17.42
N ASP A 148 -16.87 -12.57 16.67
CA ASP A 148 -16.62 -12.53 15.22
C ASP A 148 -15.14 -12.73 14.88
N VAL A 149 -14.21 -12.14 15.64
CA VAL A 149 -12.77 -12.40 15.51
C VAL A 149 -12.44 -13.87 15.77
N ALA A 150 -13.03 -14.50 16.80
CA ALA A 150 -12.83 -15.91 17.10
C ALA A 150 -13.41 -16.83 16.02
N GLU A 151 -14.58 -16.53 15.47
CA GLU A 151 -15.21 -17.29 14.37
C GLU A 151 -14.42 -17.16 13.05
N ARG A 152 -13.78 -16.01 12.80
CA ARG A 152 -12.91 -15.80 11.63
C ARG A 152 -11.57 -16.53 11.77
N ARG A 153 -11.04 -16.63 12.98
CA ARG A 153 -9.86 -17.45 13.31
C ARG A 153 -10.07 -18.93 12.95
N ASP A 154 -11.27 -19.46 13.21
CA ASP A 154 -11.62 -20.86 12.89
C ASP A 154 -11.82 -21.10 11.39
N ARG A 155 -11.94 -20.03 10.57
CA ARG A 155 -12.06 -20.10 9.11
C ARG A 155 -10.72 -20.01 8.35
N ASN A 156 -9.59 -20.05 9.05
CA ASN A 156 -8.24 -20.03 8.45
C ASN A 156 -7.91 -18.71 7.70
N LEU A 157 -8.69 -17.65 7.91
CA LEU A 157 -8.33 -16.29 7.51
C LEU A 157 -7.43 -15.75 8.63
N GLY A 158 -6.13 -15.71 8.38
CA GLY A 158 -5.18 -15.10 9.30
C GLY A 158 -5.40 -13.59 9.30
N VAL A 159 -6.25 -13.10 10.20
CA VAL A 159 -6.43 -11.66 10.37
C VAL A 159 -5.18 -11.11 11.06
N LEU A 160 -4.33 -10.45 10.28
CA LEU A 160 -3.27 -9.59 10.80
C LEU A 160 -3.85 -8.16 10.83
N ALA A 161 -4.59 -7.84 11.88
CA ALA A 161 -5.18 -6.51 12.01
C ALA A 161 -4.07 -5.48 12.28
N TYR A 162 -3.57 -4.86 11.22
CA TYR A 162 -2.82 -3.62 11.35
C TYR A 162 -3.80 -2.46 11.29
N ASP A 163 -3.69 -1.52 12.24
CA ASP A 163 -4.56 -0.36 12.31
C ASP A 163 -3.73 0.91 12.07
N CYS A 164 -3.78 1.42 10.84
CA CYS A 164 -3.44 2.80 10.56
C CYS A 164 -4.71 3.65 10.64
N ARG A 165 -5.24 3.76 11.87
CA ARG A 165 -6.31 4.65 12.36
C ARG A 165 -7.80 4.28 12.12
N ASP A 166 -8.19 3.17 11.45
CA ASP A 166 -9.57 2.59 11.48
C ASP A 166 -9.75 1.28 10.62
N GLY A 167 -8.71 0.70 10.03
CA GLY A 167 -8.84 -0.24 8.90
C GLY A 167 -8.04 -1.54 9.03
N THR A 168 -8.70 -2.64 9.41
CA THR A 168 -8.11 -3.99 9.45
C THR A 168 -7.63 -4.45 8.07
N VAL A 169 -6.32 -4.72 7.93
CA VAL A 169 -5.80 -5.45 6.76
C VAL A 169 -6.09 -6.94 6.93
N HIS A 170 -6.88 -7.52 6.04
CA HIS A 170 -7.06 -8.97 5.98
C HIS A 170 -5.93 -9.55 5.15
N ILE A 171 -5.28 -10.62 5.61
CA ILE A 171 -4.30 -11.33 4.78
C ILE A 171 -4.62 -12.82 4.77
N THR A 172 -4.24 -13.51 3.70
CA THR A 172 -4.38 -14.96 3.61
C THR A 172 -3.05 -15.60 4.02
N PRO A 173 -3.00 -16.47 5.05
CA PRO A 173 -1.78 -17.12 5.50
C PRO A 173 -1.01 -17.77 4.34
N GLY A 174 0.24 -17.33 4.15
CA GLY A 174 1.15 -17.86 3.14
C GLY A 174 0.88 -17.43 1.69
N VAL A 175 -0.06 -16.50 1.45
CA VAL A 175 -0.32 -15.96 0.11
C VAL A 175 0.35 -14.60 -0.04
N LEU A 176 1.34 -14.51 -0.93
CA LEU A 176 2.02 -13.25 -1.24
C LEU A 176 1.16 -12.42 -2.20
N ASP A 177 0.26 -11.62 -1.63
CA ASP A 177 -0.53 -10.62 -2.33
C ASP A 177 -0.28 -9.21 -1.78
N GLU A 178 -0.91 -8.20 -2.39
CA GLU A 178 -0.71 -6.81 -1.99
C GLU A 178 -1.17 -6.53 -0.55
N GLN A 179 -2.10 -7.32 -0.01
CA GLN A 179 -2.54 -7.17 1.39
C GLN A 179 -1.47 -7.69 2.34
N ALA A 180 -0.87 -8.85 2.04
CA ALA A 180 0.28 -9.36 2.78
C ALA A 180 1.45 -8.38 2.73
N ARG A 181 1.75 -7.86 1.53
CA ARG A 181 2.77 -6.83 1.34
C ARG A 181 2.50 -5.62 2.23
N ALA A 182 1.32 -5.01 2.12
CA ALA A 182 0.95 -3.85 2.93
C ALA A 182 1.08 -4.14 4.44
N ALA A 183 0.59 -5.30 4.91
CA ALA A 183 0.67 -5.67 6.32
C ALA A 183 2.11 -5.78 6.84
N PHE A 184 3.03 -6.30 6.04
CA PHE A 184 4.43 -6.44 6.46
C PHE A 184 5.26 -5.17 6.23
N LEU A 185 4.92 -4.32 5.26
CA LEU A 185 5.58 -3.02 5.07
C LEU A 185 5.15 -1.99 6.11
N LEU A 186 3.91 -2.07 6.58
CA LEU A 186 3.37 -1.18 7.60
C LEU A 186 3.47 -1.87 8.95
N GLY A 187 4.69 -2.10 9.47
CA GLY A 187 4.90 -2.56 10.85
C GLY A 187 4.90 -4.07 11.10
N GLY A 188 4.49 -4.91 10.15
CA GLY A 188 4.63 -6.37 10.28
C GLY A 188 6.07 -6.90 10.06
N CYS A 189 6.98 -6.07 9.53
CA CYS A 189 8.31 -6.50 9.07
C CYS A 189 9.14 -7.22 10.15
N GLY A 190 9.12 -6.72 11.38
CA GLY A 190 9.82 -7.34 12.51
C GLY A 190 9.33 -8.76 12.80
N ALA A 191 8.00 -8.97 12.80
CA ALA A 191 7.40 -10.30 13.05
C ALA A 191 7.80 -11.32 11.97
N LEU A 192 7.82 -10.90 10.70
CA LEU A 192 8.27 -11.73 9.59
C LEU A 192 9.76 -12.05 9.68
N ALA A 193 10.59 -11.04 9.94
CA ALA A 193 12.04 -11.23 10.11
C ALA A 193 12.37 -12.17 11.27
N ALA A 194 11.68 -12.02 12.41
CA ALA A 194 11.82 -12.93 13.55
C ALA A 194 11.38 -14.36 13.21
N ALA A 195 10.30 -14.53 12.45
CA ALA A 195 9.85 -15.84 12.00
C ALA A 195 10.90 -16.51 11.07
N MET A 196 11.45 -15.77 10.11
CA MET A 196 12.52 -16.26 9.23
C MET A 196 13.81 -16.59 10.00
N HIS A 197 14.21 -15.74 10.95
CA HIS A 197 15.34 -16.01 11.84
C HIS A 197 15.17 -17.32 12.60
N ARG A 198 13.99 -17.56 13.20
CA ARG A 198 13.71 -18.82 13.92
C ARG A 198 13.74 -20.04 12.99
N ALA A 199 13.23 -19.90 11.76
CA ALA A 199 13.16 -21.01 10.81
C ALA A 199 14.53 -21.39 10.24
N HIS A 200 15.41 -20.41 9.99
CA HIS A 200 16.65 -20.62 9.23
C HIS A 200 17.94 -20.28 9.98
N GLY A 201 17.85 -19.60 11.12
CA GLY A 201 19.00 -19.08 11.87
C GLY A 201 19.67 -17.88 11.21
N TRP A 202 19.03 -17.26 10.21
CA TRP A 202 19.59 -16.12 9.47
C TRP A 202 19.62 -14.86 10.34
N PRO A 203 20.72 -14.08 10.35
CA PRO A 203 20.79 -12.85 11.14
C PRO A 203 19.68 -11.87 10.75
N VAL A 204 19.05 -11.24 11.74
CA VAL A 204 18.12 -10.14 11.50
C VAL A 204 18.95 -8.87 11.25
N VAL A 205 18.55 -8.06 10.28
CA VAL A 205 19.20 -6.79 9.94
C VAL A 205 18.16 -5.67 9.89
N GLY A 206 18.52 -4.51 10.44
CA GLY A 206 17.71 -3.30 10.40
C GLY A 206 18.23 -2.32 9.36
N LEU A 207 17.32 -1.59 8.72
CA LEU A 207 17.61 -0.46 7.84
C LEU A 207 17.36 0.83 8.63
N TRP A 208 18.41 1.66 8.78
CA TRP A 208 18.39 2.82 9.67
C TRP A 208 18.42 4.12 8.85
N ALA A 209 17.49 5.02 9.13
CA ALA A 209 17.51 6.39 8.60
C ALA A 209 18.05 7.40 9.62
N THR A 210 17.92 7.09 10.91
CA THR A 210 18.41 7.86 12.05
C THR A 210 18.95 6.90 13.11
N ASP A 211 19.63 7.44 14.12
CA ASP A 211 20.32 6.64 15.15
C ASP A 211 19.40 5.90 16.14
N ASP A 212 18.08 6.17 16.12
CA ASP A 212 17.19 5.76 17.21
C ASP A 212 16.48 4.42 16.96
N GLU A 213 16.05 4.12 15.73
CA GLU A 213 15.34 2.88 15.40
C GLU A 213 15.40 2.52 13.89
N PRO A 214 15.50 1.23 13.51
CA PRO A 214 15.37 0.86 12.12
C PRO A 214 13.93 1.05 11.66
N PHE A 215 13.73 1.71 10.52
CA PHE A 215 12.38 1.91 9.96
C PHE A 215 11.89 0.69 9.18
N HIS A 216 12.78 -0.25 8.82
CA HIS A 216 12.44 -1.52 8.20
C HIS A 216 13.42 -2.63 8.60
N VAL A 217 12.94 -3.87 8.61
CA VAL A 217 13.72 -5.03 9.08
C VAL A 217 13.57 -6.22 8.14
N GLY A 218 14.70 -6.87 7.86
CA GLY A 218 14.78 -8.10 7.06
C GLY A 218 15.72 -9.11 7.71
N VAL A 219 16.06 -10.16 6.96
CA VAL A 219 17.07 -11.15 7.36
C VAL A 219 18.17 -11.30 6.32
N LEU A 220 19.40 -11.51 6.76
CA LEU A 220 20.55 -11.72 5.89
C LEU A 220 20.69 -13.22 5.55
N ALA A 221 20.38 -13.59 4.31
CA ALA A 221 20.52 -14.94 3.82
C ALA A 221 22.00 -15.35 3.64
N PRO A 222 22.33 -16.66 3.51
CA PRO A 222 23.72 -17.14 3.45
C PRO A 222 24.51 -16.67 2.22
N ASP A 223 23.82 -16.22 1.17
CA ASP A 223 24.42 -15.64 -0.03
C ASP A 223 24.69 -14.13 0.09
N GLY A 224 24.36 -13.53 1.25
CA GLY A 224 24.56 -12.11 1.54
C GLY A 224 23.44 -11.21 1.06
N LEU A 225 22.32 -11.75 0.57
CA LEU A 225 21.14 -10.97 0.22
C LEU A 225 20.27 -10.71 1.45
N VAL A 226 19.63 -9.55 1.50
CA VAL A 226 18.59 -9.24 2.48
C VAL A 226 17.26 -9.77 1.96
N VAL A 227 16.55 -10.51 2.79
CA VAL A 227 15.23 -11.07 2.47
C VAL A 227 14.16 -10.43 3.36
N ASP A 228 13.11 -9.92 2.75
CA ASP A 228 11.90 -9.40 3.40
C ASP A 228 10.63 -9.81 2.63
N ILE A 229 9.50 -9.15 2.86
CA ILE A 229 8.23 -9.49 2.19
C ILE A 229 8.29 -9.32 0.66
N ASP A 230 9.15 -8.44 0.15
CA ASP A 230 9.34 -8.19 -1.28
C ASP A 230 10.35 -9.17 -1.91
N GLY A 231 10.90 -10.11 -1.13
CA GLY A 231 11.81 -11.14 -1.62
C GLY A 231 13.25 -10.78 -1.34
N ALA A 232 14.16 -11.10 -2.27
CA ALA A 232 15.60 -10.98 -2.05
C ALA A 232 16.21 -9.74 -2.71
N HIS A 233 17.04 -9.01 -1.96
CA HIS A 233 17.65 -7.76 -2.37
C HIS A 233 19.15 -7.75 -2.03
N THR A 234 19.96 -7.09 -2.85
CA THR A 234 21.24 -6.58 -2.32
C THR A 234 20.96 -5.48 -1.28
N PRO A 235 21.86 -5.21 -0.33
CA PRO A 235 21.66 -4.15 0.65
C PRO A 235 21.35 -2.77 0.02
N GLN A 236 21.99 -2.45 -1.11
CA GLN A 236 21.72 -1.20 -1.85
C GLN A 236 20.32 -1.21 -2.49
N GLU A 237 19.92 -2.30 -3.14
CA GLU A 237 18.57 -2.43 -3.72
C GLU A 237 17.50 -2.33 -2.62
N TRP A 238 17.77 -2.91 -1.45
CA TRP A 238 16.90 -2.86 -0.29
C TRP A 238 16.74 -1.42 0.24
N ALA A 239 17.86 -0.72 0.47
CA ALA A 239 17.85 0.68 0.87
C ALA A 239 17.05 1.58 -0.09
N MET A 240 17.29 1.44 -1.40
CA MET A 240 16.58 2.21 -2.42
C MET A 240 15.07 1.90 -2.48
N ALA A 241 14.68 0.63 -2.29
CA ALA A 241 13.28 0.22 -2.32
C ALA A 241 12.43 0.94 -1.25
N TYR A 242 13.06 1.36 -0.15
CA TYR A 242 12.40 2.08 0.93
C TYR A 242 12.76 3.56 1.03
N GLY A 243 13.39 4.12 -0.02
CA GLY A 243 13.74 5.53 -0.05
C GLY A 243 14.74 5.94 1.04
N ALA A 244 15.56 5.00 1.51
CA ALA A 244 16.63 5.30 2.44
C ALA A 244 17.64 6.24 1.75
N PRO A 245 18.26 7.17 2.49
CA PRO A 245 19.29 8.04 1.93
C PRO A 245 20.53 7.22 1.51
N ASP A 246 21.35 7.77 0.61
CA ASP A 246 22.54 7.08 0.07
C ASP A 246 23.56 6.67 1.15
N ASP A 247 23.50 7.30 2.32
CA ASP A 247 24.34 7.02 3.50
C ASP A 247 23.65 6.15 4.55
N CYS A 248 22.50 5.52 4.24
CA CYS A 248 21.86 4.62 5.19
C CYS A 248 22.78 3.44 5.50
N GLU A 249 22.80 3.05 6.77
CA GLU A 249 23.52 1.89 7.24
C GLU A 249 22.54 0.73 7.45
N TYR A 250 22.99 -0.49 7.17
CA TYR A 250 22.28 -1.68 7.59
C TYR A 250 23.15 -2.43 8.59
N GLU A 251 22.56 -2.70 9.75
CA GLU A 251 23.30 -3.30 10.86
C GLU A 251 22.60 -4.57 11.34
N PRO A 252 23.37 -5.60 11.76
CA PRO A 252 22.80 -6.76 12.45
C PRO A 252 22.09 -6.33 13.73
N LEU A 253 20.86 -6.77 13.91
CA LEU A 253 20.13 -6.61 15.16
C LEU A 253 20.48 -7.76 16.11
N THR A 254 20.66 -7.44 17.38
CA THR A 254 20.69 -8.44 18.45
C THR A 254 19.31 -9.10 18.59
N VAL A 255 19.26 -10.23 19.32
CA VAL A 255 17.99 -10.88 19.65
C VAL A 255 17.08 -9.96 20.47
N GLU A 256 17.68 -9.14 21.34
CA GLU A 256 16.95 -8.19 22.18
C GLU A 256 16.38 -7.04 21.34
N GLU A 257 17.17 -6.48 20.41
CA GLU A 257 16.69 -5.45 19.46
C GLU A 257 15.65 -6.00 18.50
N THR A 258 15.83 -7.23 18.01
CA THR A 258 14.83 -7.92 17.19
C THR A 258 13.52 -8.06 17.97
N ALA A 259 13.58 -8.50 19.22
CA ALA A 259 12.41 -8.62 20.08
C ALA A 259 11.81 -7.24 20.37
N ARG A 260 12.62 -6.19 20.50
CA ARG A 260 12.14 -4.81 20.63
C ARG A 260 11.37 -4.43 19.37
N VAL A 261 11.95 -4.47 18.18
CA VAL A 261 11.25 -4.13 16.91
C VAL A 261 9.94 -4.92 16.75
N VAL A 262 9.93 -6.21 17.09
CA VAL A 262 8.71 -7.05 17.02
C VAL A 262 7.61 -6.56 17.99
N ASN A 263 7.98 -6.01 19.14
CA ASN A 263 7.06 -5.62 20.22
C ASN A 263 6.82 -4.09 20.32
N ASP A 264 7.65 -3.26 19.67
CA ASP A 264 7.66 -1.80 19.72
C ASP A 264 7.06 -1.15 18.47
N VAL A 265 6.24 -1.89 17.71
CA VAL A 265 5.20 -1.26 16.89
C VAL A 265 4.30 -0.50 17.87
N ARG A 266 4.63 0.76 18.17
CA ARG A 266 4.00 1.60 19.19
C ARG A 266 4.00 3.04 18.72
N ARG A 267 2.95 3.76 19.10
CA ARG A 267 3.10 5.18 19.45
C ARG A 267 3.45 5.29 20.95
N PRO A 268 4.20 6.32 21.37
CA PRO A 268 4.62 6.52 22.77
C PRO A 268 3.46 6.57 23.80
N ASP A 269 2.23 6.77 23.36
CA ASP A 269 1.02 7.00 24.14
C ASP A 269 -0.08 5.91 24.01
N GLU A 270 0.09 4.90 23.15
CA GLU A 270 -0.93 3.87 22.89
C GLU A 270 -0.57 2.48 23.48
N GLN A 271 -1.59 1.65 23.76
CA GLN A 271 -1.43 0.29 24.27
C GLN A 271 -0.56 -0.58 23.33
N PRO A 272 0.14 -1.61 23.84
CA PRO A 272 1.00 -2.46 23.03
C PRO A 272 0.25 -3.07 21.83
N PHE A 273 0.65 -2.65 20.63
CA PHE A 273 0.16 -3.11 19.32
C PHE A 273 0.71 -4.48 18.93
N GLY A 274 1.13 -5.29 19.92
CA GLY A 274 1.52 -6.66 19.68
C GLY A 274 0.27 -7.44 19.30
N ILE A 275 -0.02 -7.53 18.00
CA ILE A 275 -1.16 -8.28 17.46
C ILE A 275 -1.03 -9.71 18.00
N PRO A 276 -1.88 -10.14 18.95
CA PRO A 276 -1.74 -11.46 19.53
C PRO A 276 -1.90 -12.50 18.43
N GLY A 277 -0.83 -13.26 18.16
CA GLY A 277 -0.80 -14.24 17.07
C GLY A 277 -0.15 -13.78 15.76
N ALA A 278 0.38 -12.55 15.67
CA ALA A 278 1.18 -12.10 14.52
C ALA A 278 2.34 -13.05 14.22
N GLU A 279 2.97 -13.63 15.24
CA GLU A 279 4.03 -14.62 15.03
C GLU A 279 3.56 -15.86 14.27
N GLY A 280 2.35 -16.34 14.58
CA GLY A 280 1.76 -17.51 13.91
C GLY A 280 1.38 -17.20 12.47
N VAL A 281 0.84 -16.00 12.23
CA VAL A 281 0.52 -15.56 10.87
C VAL A 281 1.80 -15.32 10.08
N ALA A 282 2.78 -14.59 10.61
CA ALA A 282 4.08 -14.34 9.98
C ALA A 282 4.83 -15.65 9.64
N ALA A 283 4.75 -16.66 10.51
CA ALA A 283 5.34 -17.97 10.23
C ALA A 283 4.80 -18.63 8.95
N SER A 284 3.54 -18.39 8.60
CA SER A 284 2.94 -18.92 7.36
C SER A 284 3.54 -18.33 6.08
N PHE A 285 4.20 -17.17 6.16
CA PHE A 285 4.83 -16.47 5.04
C PHE A 285 6.31 -16.83 4.84
N VAL A 286 6.94 -17.52 5.79
CA VAL A 286 8.38 -17.87 5.73
C VAL A 286 8.71 -18.68 4.47
N GLU A 287 7.97 -19.78 4.20
CA GLU A 287 8.24 -20.62 3.03
C GLU A 287 7.95 -19.92 1.69
N PRO A 288 6.82 -19.19 1.52
CA PRO A 288 6.58 -18.37 0.33
C PRO A 288 7.70 -17.35 0.06
N VAL A 289 8.08 -16.55 1.06
CA VAL A 289 9.11 -15.51 0.94
C VAL A 289 10.48 -16.14 0.62
N THR A 290 10.90 -17.15 1.38
CA THR A 290 12.16 -17.85 1.10
C THR A 290 12.12 -18.68 -0.18
N GLY A 291 10.92 -19.00 -0.68
CA GLY A 291 10.68 -19.54 -2.02
C GLY A 291 11.09 -18.56 -3.11
N LEU A 292 10.73 -17.28 -2.99
CA LEU A 292 11.16 -16.22 -3.92
C LEU A 292 12.70 -16.12 -3.94
N TRP A 293 13.33 -16.10 -2.77
CA TRP A 293 14.78 -16.10 -2.64
C TRP A 293 15.43 -17.31 -3.34
N ARG A 294 14.95 -18.54 -3.08
CA ARG A 294 15.48 -19.76 -3.72
C ARG A 294 15.31 -19.75 -5.24
N ALA A 295 14.24 -19.13 -5.74
CA ALA A 295 14.00 -18.95 -7.17
C ALA A 295 14.88 -17.86 -7.80
N GLY A 296 15.65 -17.10 -7.01
CA GLY A 296 16.45 -15.97 -7.47
C GLY A 296 15.60 -14.77 -7.89
N ILE A 297 14.35 -14.70 -7.43
CA ILE A 297 13.45 -13.57 -7.68
C ILE A 297 13.89 -12.40 -6.80
N ARG A 298 14.07 -11.23 -7.42
CA ARG A 298 14.46 -10.00 -6.76
C ARG A 298 13.33 -8.98 -6.84
N GLY A 299 12.91 -8.46 -5.69
CA GLY A 299 11.80 -7.53 -5.58
C GLY A 299 10.42 -8.16 -5.75
N TRP A 300 9.41 -7.35 -5.43
CA TRP A 300 8.01 -7.77 -5.42
C TRP A 300 7.57 -8.26 -6.79
N VAL A 301 6.93 -9.44 -6.79
CA VAL A 301 6.23 -9.97 -7.95
C VAL A 301 4.77 -10.11 -7.54
N ALA A 302 3.99 -9.05 -7.77
CA ALA A 302 2.54 -9.22 -7.86
C ALA A 302 2.27 -10.29 -8.93
N ASP A 303 1.42 -11.27 -8.62
CA ASP A 303 0.91 -12.33 -9.53
C ASP A 303 1.62 -13.70 -9.55
N SER A 304 2.22 -14.17 -8.45
CA SER A 304 2.52 -15.62 -8.34
C SER A 304 1.33 -16.42 -7.80
N HIS A 305 0.25 -16.52 -8.57
CA HIS A 305 -0.72 -17.60 -8.38
C HIS A 305 -0.03 -18.94 -8.72
N THR A 306 0.57 -19.57 -7.71
CA THR A 306 0.94 -20.99 -7.71
C THR A 306 -0.02 -21.79 -6.85
#